data_AF-A0A6N8BM33-F1
#
_entry.id   AF-A0A6N8BM33-F1
#
_cell.length_a   1.000
_cell.length_b   1.000
_cell.length_c   1.000
_cell.angle_alpha   90.00
_cell.angle_beta   90.00
_cell.angle_gamma   90.00
#
_symmetry.space_group_name_H-M   'P 1'
#
loop_
_entity.id
_entity.type
_entity.pdbx_description
1 polymer ?
#
loop_
_entity_poly.entity_id
_entity_poly.type
_entity_poly.pdbx_seq_one_letter_code
_entity_poly.pdbx_strand_id
1 'polypeptide(L)'
;MYLTMKKWLVLPAIFLFLLGAIILLRPGLIFSSPDLVDLKDSDVKGSYDLIVVGSDPEGVAAAVSGARNDLSTLLVDTRPILGGLMTRGWLNSLDMNYGPDGNILNRGIFEEFYNQLNGDSFDVQAAANVFHNMVNKEENLDLLMSVERFEPLLEEGEQSNSVNGIKVLAGDGELLEIKADAVIDATQDADLAAATGVPYTVGHADFGRPEDNMAATLVFRLEGLNNLDWFSIYYYLMYRDQDRNSGANFYSAWGFGEQARKYKPISSRVALRGLNIGRQNDGSVLINAMQIFDVNPLSPMAEKEARTLALIELPRLVSFIGREIPGFSSVKLAGVAPELYIRESRHILGEYRLTIDDVLEHRDFYDRVALGSYPVDIQATGPKDKGAVMGDPIQYAVPLRSLIPQGVENLLVVGRSAAFDSLAAGSARTIPVGMAAGQSAGAAVALAQEERKSMRELALSYDLMEKLHQRLNEQGMELNAFNIRQMAVAQHWSYPGLKFMRRLGLAWGGYNNDYGLDREMEEQKFVNSLSRAVKQTSAGVTARPRLWEEGNSLTLQDTAYMFCRYLGLNMNKRQAFQYLGEQGFWDRDLLAKIHANDDVITVGMGYMLIEDFIEWVGYEEPALKYVRTEGN
;
A
#
# COMPACT_ATOMS: atom_id res chain seq x y z
N MET A 1 12.18 44.03 6.78
CA MET A 1 12.43 43.57 8.18
C MET A 1 12.82 42.09 8.18
N TYR A 2 13.84 41.73 7.38
CA TYR A 2 14.14 40.33 6.97
C TYR A 2 15.62 39.96 7.22
N LEU A 3 16.29 40.68 8.13
CA LEU A 3 17.74 40.61 8.33
C LEU A 3 18.19 40.45 9.80
N THR A 4 17.26 40.17 10.73
CA THR A 4 17.57 40.08 12.17
C THR A 4 16.96 38.87 12.89
N MET A 5 16.75 37.73 12.19
CA MET A 5 16.34 36.46 12.83
C MET A 5 17.35 35.31 12.69
N LYS A 6 18.56 35.55 12.15
CA LYS A 6 19.58 34.49 11.99
C LYS A 6 20.49 34.23 13.20
N LYS A 7 20.29 34.91 14.34
CA LYS A 7 21.13 34.72 15.54
C LYS A 7 20.57 33.76 16.60
N TRP A 8 19.32 33.28 16.45
CA TRP A 8 18.68 32.38 17.41
C TRP A 8 18.70 30.88 17.02
N LEU A 9 19.23 30.54 15.84
CA LEU A 9 19.39 29.14 15.39
C LEU A 9 20.77 28.54 15.69
N VAL A 10 21.75 29.35 16.12
CA VAL A 10 23.11 28.89 16.40
C VAL A 10 23.23 28.28 17.80
N LEU A 11 22.44 28.77 18.77
CA LEU A 11 22.46 28.28 20.16
C LEU A 11 21.82 26.88 20.34
N PRO A 12 20.67 26.54 19.70
CA PRO A 12 20.12 25.18 19.73
C PRO A 12 21.03 24.16 19.02
N ALA A 13 21.67 24.56 17.91
CA ALA A 13 22.60 23.72 17.18
C ALA A 13 23.88 23.41 17.99
N ILE A 14 24.41 24.37 18.75
CA ILE A 14 25.55 24.16 19.65
C ILE A 14 25.14 23.31 20.86
N PHE A 15 23.93 23.44 21.37
CA PHE A 15 23.42 22.62 22.49
C PHE A 15 23.19 21.16 22.06
N LEU A 16 22.65 20.94 20.85
CA LEU A 16 22.57 19.62 20.21
C LEU A 16 23.95 19.04 19.89
N PHE A 17 24.92 19.88 19.51
CA PHE A 17 26.30 19.46 19.27
C PHE A 17 27.02 19.07 20.58
N LEU A 18 26.75 19.76 21.69
CA LEU A 18 27.28 19.42 23.01
C LEU A 18 26.62 18.18 23.61
N LEU A 19 25.31 17.97 23.42
CA LEU A 19 24.63 16.71 23.78
C LEU A 19 25.12 15.54 22.91
N GLY A 20 25.26 15.76 21.60
CA GLY A 20 25.83 14.80 20.66
C GLY A 20 27.29 14.46 20.97
N ALA A 21 28.09 15.44 21.41
CA ALA A 21 29.45 15.22 21.88
C ALA A 21 29.50 14.42 23.20
N ILE A 22 28.54 14.61 24.12
CA ILE A 22 28.43 13.81 25.36
C ILE A 22 28.03 12.35 25.05
N ILE A 23 27.26 12.11 24.00
CA ILE A 23 26.92 10.74 23.52
C ILE A 23 28.10 10.12 22.75
N LEU A 24 28.82 10.90 21.94
CA LEU A 24 30.04 10.49 21.23
C LEU A 24 31.22 10.18 22.19
N LEU A 25 31.19 10.70 23.42
CA LEU A 25 32.24 10.54 24.44
C LEU A 25 31.95 9.47 25.50
N ARG A 26 30.99 8.55 25.28
CA ARG A 26 30.93 7.29 26.05
C ARG A 26 31.67 6.19 25.29
N PRO A 27 32.95 5.91 25.60
CA PRO A 27 33.64 4.76 25.05
C PRO A 27 33.11 3.53 25.80
N GLY A 28 32.26 2.71 25.16
CA GLY A 28 31.91 1.40 25.71
C GLY A 28 30.47 0.89 25.55
N LEU A 29 29.55 1.61 24.90
CA LEU A 29 28.30 0.98 24.46
C LEU A 29 28.55 0.35 23.08
N ILE A 30 28.94 -0.92 23.09
CA ILE A 30 28.76 -1.80 21.94
C ILE A 30 27.24 -1.84 21.74
N PHE A 31 26.73 -1.08 20.78
CA PHE A 31 25.34 -1.29 20.37
C PHE A 31 25.34 -2.61 19.59
N SER A 32 24.73 -3.64 20.15
CA SER A 32 24.43 -4.89 19.46
C SER A 32 22.92 -4.94 19.21
N SER A 33 22.50 -5.60 18.14
CA SER A 33 21.10 -6.02 18.04
C SER A 33 20.73 -6.86 19.27
N PRO A 34 19.52 -6.70 19.84
CA PRO A 34 19.10 -7.46 21.00
C PRO A 34 18.97 -8.94 20.63
N ASP A 35 19.21 -9.84 21.58
CA ASP A 35 18.88 -11.26 21.39
C ASP A 35 17.36 -11.42 21.18
N LEU A 36 16.97 -12.43 20.40
CA LEU A 36 15.55 -12.69 20.14
C LEU A 36 14.92 -13.27 21.41
N VAL A 37 13.79 -12.72 21.83
CA VAL A 37 12.99 -13.26 22.94
C VAL A 37 12.32 -14.55 22.48
N ASP A 38 12.38 -15.61 23.28
CA ASP A 38 11.71 -16.86 22.93
C ASP A 38 10.18 -16.70 22.98
N LEU A 39 9.49 -17.32 22.02
CA LEU A 39 8.03 -17.44 22.07
C LEU A 39 7.63 -18.49 23.11
N LYS A 40 6.48 -18.27 23.75
CA LYS A 40 5.91 -19.28 24.64
C LYS A 40 5.59 -20.57 23.87
N ASP A 41 5.80 -21.70 24.52
CA ASP A 41 5.32 -22.99 24.05
C ASP A 41 3.82 -23.11 24.39
N SER A 42 3.02 -23.59 23.43
CA SER A 42 1.55 -23.62 23.56
C SER A 42 1.03 -25.03 23.32
N ASP A 43 0.16 -25.50 24.21
CA ASP A 43 -0.56 -26.76 24.02
C ASP A 43 -1.79 -26.51 23.15
N VAL A 44 -1.65 -26.77 21.85
CA VAL A 44 -2.67 -26.43 20.85
C VAL A 44 -3.96 -27.22 21.09
N LYS A 45 -5.02 -26.51 21.44
CA LYS A 45 -6.38 -27.04 21.63
C LYS A 45 -7.02 -27.48 20.31
N GLY A 46 -8.01 -28.36 20.38
CA GLY A 46 -8.80 -28.78 19.20
C GLY A 46 -9.83 -27.75 18.71
N SER A 47 -10.10 -26.69 19.48
CA SER A 47 -11.04 -25.64 19.13
C SER A 47 -10.70 -24.30 19.79
N TYR A 48 -10.99 -23.21 19.09
CA TYR A 48 -10.79 -21.82 19.53
C TYR A 48 -12.01 -20.96 19.19
N ASP A 49 -12.17 -19.83 19.87
CA ASP A 49 -13.17 -18.83 19.48
C ASP A 49 -12.69 -18.07 18.23
N LEU A 50 -11.37 -17.86 18.11
CA LEU A 50 -10.73 -17.17 17.00
C LEU A 50 -9.43 -17.88 16.58
N ILE A 51 -9.27 -18.11 15.28
CA ILE A 51 -7.97 -18.45 14.68
C ILE A 51 -7.51 -17.27 13.80
N VAL A 52 -6.26 -16.85 13.97
CA VAL A 52 -5.61 -15.88 13.08
C VAL A 52 -4.49 -16.59 12.32
N VAL A 53 -4.52 -16.51 10.99
CA VAL A 53 -3.52 -17.15 10.12
C VAL A 53 -2.65 -16.07 9.49
N GLY A 54 -1.35 -16.09 9.75
CA GLY A 54 -0.39 -15.07 9.36
C GLY A 54 -0.01 -14.13 10.51
N SER A 55 1.30 -13.90 10.67
CA SER A 55 1.90 -13.12 11.75
C SER A 55 2.59 -11.84 11.28
N ASP A 56 2.20 -11.32 10.11
CA ASP A 56 2.46 -9.93 9.75
C ASP A 56 1.84 -9.00 10.82
N PRO A 57 2.27 -7.73 10.95
CA PRO A 57 1.88 -6.87 12.06
C PRO A 57 0.38 -6.80 12.34
N GLU A 58 -0.44 -6.77 11.28
CA GLU A 58 -1.90 -6.84 11.33
C GLU A 58 -2.44 -8.13 11.96
N GLY A 59 -1.83 -9.28 11.68
CA GLY A 59 -2.22 -10.57 12.25
C GLY A 59 -1.85 -10.67 13.73
N VAL A 60 -0.69 -10.15 14.11
CA VAL A 60 -0.32 -10.04 15.54
C VAL A 60 -1.30 -9.12 16.28
N ALA A 61 -1.66 -7.97 15.69
CA ALA A 61 -2.62 -7.05 16.27
C ALA A 61 -4.02 -7.67 16.41
N ALA A 62 -4.46 -8.44 15.41
CA ALA A 62 -5.73 -9.17 15.47
C ALA A 62 -5.76 -10.24 16.57
N ALA A 63 -4.70 -11.05 16.67
CA ALA A 63 -4.61 -12.11 17.66
C ALA A 63 -4.55 -11.57 19.09
N VAL A 64 -3.72 -10.54 19.32
CA VAL A 64 -3.64 -9.86 20.62
C VAL A 64 -4.97 -9.19 20.97
N SER A 65 -5.65 -8.56 20.01
CA SER A 65 -6.95 -7.96 20.27
C SER A 65 -8.03 -8.99 20.60
N GLY A 66 -8.09 -10.12 19.88
CA GLY A 66 -9.02 -11.20 20.19
C GLY A 66 -8.83 -11.69 21.63
N ALA A 67 -7.58 -11.97 22.00
CA ALA A 67 -7.22 -12.40 23.35
C ALA A 67 -7.60 -11.36 24.44
N ARG A 68 -7.32 -10.07 24.20
CA ARG A 68 -7.70 -8.97 25.11
C ARG A 68 -9.21 -8.71 25.20
N ASN A 69 -9.98 -9.26 24.27
CA ASN A 69 -11.45 -9.30 24.30
C ASN A 69 -11.96 -10.68 24.75
N ASP A 70 -11.17 -11.37 25.58
CA ASP A 70 -11.49 -12.63 26.26
C ASP A 70 -11.70 -13.85 25.35
N LEU A 71 -11.35 -13.77 24.05
CA LEU A 71 -11.43 -14.91 23.15
C LEU A 71 -10.28 -15.90 23.38
N SER A 72 -10.58 -17.20 23.44
CA SER A 72 -9.57 -18.24 23.25
C SER A 72 -9.07 -18.15 21.81
N THR A 73 -7.84 -17.67 21.63
CA THR A 73 -7.29 -17.32 20.32
C THR A 73 -6.10 -18.20 19.97
N LEU A 74 -5.97 -18.58 18.70
CA LEU A 74 -4.77 -19.24 18.16
C LEU A 74 -4.17 -18.38 17.04
N LEU A 75 -2.87 -18.10 17.10
CA LEU A 75 -2.11 -17.49 16.01
C LEU A 75 -1.22 -18.54 15.33
N VAL A 76 -1.38 -18.68 14.01
CA VAL A 76 -0.68 -19.69 13.19
C VAL A 76 0.12 -19.03 12.08
N ASP A 77 1.37 -19.46 11.85
CA ASP A 77 2.18 -19.02 10.71
C ASP A 77 3.16 -20.12 10.25
N THR A 78 3.50 -20.11 8.96
CA THR A 78 4.55 -20.96 8.38
C THR A 78 5.96 -20.47 8.74
N ARG A 79 6.10 -19.23 9.20
CA ARG A 79 7.37 -18.61 9.58
C ARG A 79 7.73 -18.90 11.04
N PRO A 80 9.02 -18.87 11.39
CA PRO A 80 9.48 -19.11 12.76
C PRO A 80 9.51 -17.87 13.66
N ILE A 81 9.30 -16.67 13.12
CA ILE A 81 9.44 -15.40 13.83
C ILE A 81 8.26 -14.50 13.49
N LEU A 82 7.67 -13.84 14.49
CA LEU A 82 6.55 -12.91 14.29
C LEU A 82 6.99 -11.63 13.55
N GLY A 83 6.02 -10.90 13.00
CA GLY A 83 6.22 -9.60 12.36
C GLY A 83 6.39 -9.66 10.84
N GLY A 84 6.33 -10.85 10.24
CA GLY A 84 6.18 -11.06 8.79
C GLY A 84 7.07 -10.15 7.95
N LEU A 85 6.48 -9.24 7.17
CA LEU A 85 7.21 -8.32 6.30
C LEU A 85 8.34 -7.52 6.99
N MET A 86 8.18 -7.18 8.27
CA MET A 86 9.19 -6.43 9.02
C MET A 86 10.44 -7.28 9.31
N THR A 87 10.23 -8.54 9.70
CA THR A 87 11.31 -9.43 10.17
C THR A 87 11.86 -10.32 9.06
N ARG A 88 11.03 -10.64 8.07
CA ARG A 88 11.34 -11.52 6.93
C ARG A 88 11.66 -10.75 5.65
N GLY A 89 10.90 -9.70 5.36
CA GLY A 89 11.18 -8.78 4.25
C GLY A 89 12.15 -7.66 4.62
N TRP A 90 12.50 -7.54 5.91
CA TRP A 90 13.37 -6.49 6.45
C TRP A 90 12.86 -5.07 6.17
N LEU A 91 11.53 -4.89 6.09
CA LEU A 91 10.93 -3.57 6.03
C LEU A 91 11.06 -2.89 7.41
N ASN A 92 12.11 -2.10 7.57
CA ASN A 92 12.45 -1.48 8.85
C ASN A 92 12.20 0.04 8.89
N SER A 93 11.29 0.51 8.04
CA SER A 93 10.84 1.90 8.01
C SER A 93 9.33 1.92 7.86
N LEU A 94 8.64 2.71 8.69
CA LEU A 94 7.19 2.81 8.69
C LEU A 94 6.72 3.96 7.81
N ASP A 95 5.78 3.63 6.92
CA ASP A 95 4.94 4.60 6.24
C ASP A 95 3.88 5.11 7.24
N MET A 96 4.22 6.19 7.95
CA MET A 96 3.43 6.72 9.06
C MET A 96 2.14 7.43 8.58
N ASN A 97 1.10 7.34 9.42
CA ASN A 97 -0.18 8.01 9.20
C ASN A 97 -0.41 8.99 10.37
N TYR A 98 -0.65 10.26 10.05
CA TYR A 98 -0.83 11.34 11.02
C TYR A 98 -2.15 12.05 10.79
N GLY A 99 -2.84 12.39 11.87
CA GLY A 99 -4.03 13.23 11.82
C GLY A 99 -3.73 14.69 11.52
N PRO A 100 -4.77 15.51 11.28
CA PRO A 100 -4.62 16.95 11.04
C PRO A 100 -3.92 17.73 12.16
N ASP A 101 -3.91 17.19 13.37
CA ASP A 101 -3.24 17.74 14.55
C ASP A 101 -1.76 17.33 14.66
N GLY A 102 -1.29 16.46 13.76
CA GLY A 102 0.08 15.92 13.71
C GLY A 102 0.30 14.70 14.62
N ASN A 103 -0.74 14.20 15.30
CA ASN A 103 -0.64 13.00 16.13
C ASN A 103 -0.79 11.73 15.28
N ILE A 104 -0.32 10.59 15.81
CA ILE A 104 -0.51 9.28 15.17
C ILE A 104 -2.01 9.01 15.05
N LEU A 105 -2.44 8.64 13.85
CA LEU A 105 -3.86 8.50 13.53
C LEU A 105 -4.48 7.21 14.09
N ASN A 106 -3.76 6.09 13.96
CA ASN A 106 -4.19 4.80 14.51
C ASN A 106 -3.40 4.52 15.79
N ARG A 107 -4.06 4.57 16.94
CA ARG A 107 -3.43 4.31 18.23
C ARG A 107 -3.54 2.84 18.64
N GLY A 108 -3.98 2.56 19.86
CA GLY A 108 -4.17 1.20 20.38
C GLY A 108 -2.89 0.36 20.31
N ILE A 109 -3.02 -0.86 19.79
CA ILE A 109 -1.93 -1.83 19.69
C ILE A 109 -0.79 -1.31 18.79
N PHE A 110 -1.10 -0.52 17.74
CA PHE A 110 -0.05 0.09 16.92
C PHE A 110 0.79 1.08 17.73
N GLU A 111 0.17 1.93 18.55
CA GLU A 111 0.90 2.89 19.40
C GLU A 111 1.69 2.17 20.50
N GLU A 112 1.15 1.10 21.10
CA GLU A 112 1.90 0.25 22.04
C GLU A 112 3.16 -0.35 21.40
N PHE A 113 3.06 -0.75 20.14
CA PHE A 113 4.18 -1.29 19.36
C PHE A 113 5.19 -0.19 19.03
N TYR A 114 4.70 0.90 18.43
CA TYR A 114 5.50 2.03 17.98
C TYR A 114 6.30 2.69 19.11
N ASN A 115 5.69 2.85 20.29
CA ASN A 115 6.34 3.46 21.46
C ASN A 115 7.50 2.63 22.03
N GLN A 116 7.60 1.34 21.69
CA GLN A 116 8.73 0.48 22.08
C GLN A 116 9.87 0.52 21.05
N LEU A 117 9.71 1.25 19.96
CA LEU A 117 10.70 1.41 18.90
C LEU A 117 11.33 2.80 18.93
N ASN A 118 12.44 2.95 18.20
CA ASN A 118 13.23 4.17 18.16
C ASN A 118 12.72 5.20 17.11
N GLY A 119 11.43 5.19 16.79
CA GLY A 119 10.82 6.10 15.80
C GLY A 119 10.42 5.40 14.50
N ASP A 120 10.59 6.11 13.37
CA ASP A 120 10.11 5.69 12.05
C ASP A 120 10.95 4.58 11.40
N SER A 121 12.22 4.43 11.78
CA SER A 121 13.04 3.25 11.47
C SER A 121 13.60 2.58 12.73
N PHE A 122 13.82 1.27 12.65
CA PHE A 122 14.15 0.45 13.81
C PHE A 122 14.99 -0.78 13.44
N ASP A 123 15.49 -1.43 14.48
CA ASP A 123 16.10 -2.76 14.41
C ASP A 123 15.00 -3.83 14.25
N VAL A 124 15.10 -4.68 13.23
CA VAL A 124 14.05 -5.67 12.92
C VAL A 124 13.91 -6.73 14.00
N GLN A 125 14.98 -7.03 14.74
CA GLN A 125 14.95 -7.96 15.86
C GLN A 125 14.36 -7.31 17.10
N ALA A 126 14.59 -6.01 17.31
CA ALA A 126 13.88 -5.26 18.33
C ALA A 126 12.36 -5.25 18.07
N ALA A 127 11.93 -5.02 16.82
CA ALA A 127 10.52 -5.11 16.43
C ALA A 127 9.93 -6.51 16.65
N ALA A 128 10.66 -7.57 16.29
CA ALA A 128 10.26 -8.95 16.58
C ALA A 128 10.01 -9.16 18.09
N ASN A 129 10.93 -8.68 18.94
CA ASN A 129 10.81 -8.81 20.39
C ASN A 129 9.59 -8.07 20.94
N VAL A 130 9.19 -6.93 20.37
CA VAL A 130 7.96 -6.24 20.77
C VAL A 130 6.75 -7.14 20.50
N PHE A 131 6.66 -7.75 19.31
CA PHE A 131 5.57 -8.69 19.00
C PHE A 131 5.60 -9.93 19.89
N HIS A 132 6.77 -10.52 20.13
CA HIS A 132 6.93 -11.68 21.00
C HIS A 132 6.45 -11.37 22.42
N ASN A 133 6.83 -10.21 22.96
CA ASN A 133 6.40 -9.77 24.29
C ASN A 133 4.89 -9.51 24.35
N MET A 134 4.29 -8.89 23.32
CA MET A 134 2.85 -8.68 23.25
C MET A 134 2.10 -10.01 23.30
N VAL A 135 2.49 -10.98 22.47
CA VAL A 135 1.84 -12.29 22.39
C VAL A 135 2.07 -13.13 23.65
N ASN A 136 3.30 -13.16 24.17
CA ASN A 136 3.64 -13.93 25.36
C ASN A 136 2.89 -13.45 26.63
N LYS A 137 2.43 -12.19 26.64
CA LYS A 137 1.69 -11.60 27.77
C LYS A 137 0.24 -12.09 27.85
N GLU A 138 -0.36 -12.51 26.73
CA GLU A 138 -1.76 -12.90 26.68
C GLU A 138 -1.90 -14.41 26.96
N GLU A 139 -2.47 -14.80 28.10
CA GLU A 139 -2.55 -16.20 28.54
C GLU A 139 -3.49 -17.06 27.67
N ASN A 140 -4.52 -16.46 27.09
CA ASN A 140 -5.53 -17.09 26.23
C ASN A 140 -5.20 -17.03 24.72
N LEU A 141 -3.96 -16.67 24.36
CA LEU A 141 -3.48 -16.64 22.97
C LEU A 141 -2.46 -17.75 22.70
N ASP A 142 -2.86 -18.88 22.16
CA ASP A 142 -1.93 -19.97 21.81
C ASP A 142 -1.21 -19.68 20.48
N LEU A 143 -0.02 -20.28 20.30
CA LEU A 143 0.80 -20.13 19.10
C LEU A 143 1.09 -21.47 18.43
N LEU A 144 1.05 -21.47 17.09
CA LEU A 144 1.52 -22.59 16.27
C LEU A 144 2.35 -22.05 15.09
N MET A 145 3.66 -22.00 15.28
CA MET A 145 4.62 -21.41 14.33
C MET A 145 5.36 -22.48 13.54
N SER A 146 5.99 -22.09 12.43
CA SER A 146 6.78 -22.99 11.57
C SER A 146 6.00 -24.19 11.03
N VAL A 147 4.71 -24.01 10.74
CA VAL A 147 3.90 -25.05 10.08
C VAL A 147 4.31 -25.18 8.62
N GLU A 148 4.16 -26.36 8.03
CA GLU A 148 4.50 -26.57 6.61
C GLU A 148 3.46 -25.92 5.69
N ARG A 149 2.18 -26.07 6.04
CA ARG A 149 1.04 -25.51 5.31
C ARG A 149 -0.23 -25.53 6.15
N PHE A 150 -1.19 -24.72 5.74
CA PHE A 150 -2.55 -24.69 6.28
C PHE A 150 -3.57 -24.71 5.14
N GLU A 151 -4.77 -25.23 5.41
CA GLU A 151 -5.92 -25.28 4.50
C GLU A 151 -7.19 -24.92 5.30
N PRO A 152 -8.20 -24.26 4.71
CA PRO A 152 -9.43 -23.93 5.42
C PRO A 152 -10.28 -25.18 5.71
N LEU A 153 -10.91 -25.25 6.89
CA LEU A 153 -11.99 -26.19 7.16
C LEU A 153 -13.32 -25.61 6.65
N LEU A 154 -13.67 -25.94 5.41
CA LEU A 154 -14.88 -25.46 4.76
C LEU A 154 -16.11 -26.30 5.12
N GLU A 155 -17.21 -25.63 5.44
CA GLU A 155 -18.56 -26.19 5.41
C GLU A 155 -19.33 -25.54 4.26
N GLU A 156 -19.79 -26.37 3.33
CA GLU A 156 -20.58 -25.91 2.18
C GLU A 156 -22.02 -25.63 2.60
N GLY A 157 -22.50 -24.42 2.33
CA GLY A 157 -23.89 -24.02 2.57
C GLY A 157 -24.67 -23.78 1.27
N GLU A 158 -26.00 -23.75 1.35
CA GLU A 158 -26.85 -23.50 0.17
C GLU A 158 -26.68 -22.08 -0.43
N GLN A 159 -26.32 -21.09 0.40
CA GLN A 159 -26.16 -19.68 -0.01
C GLN A 159 -24.73 -19.16 0.08
N SER A 160 -23.95 -19.66 1.04
CA SER A 160 -22.57 -19.25 1.31
C SER A 160 -21.81 -20.39 1.97
N ASN A 161 -20.53 -20.52 1.66
CA ASN A 161 -19.63 -21.40 2.41
C ASN A 161 -19.32 -20.75 3.78
N SER A 162 -18.92 -21.55 4.77
CA SER A 162 -18.37 -21.02 6.02
C SER A 162 -17.01 -21.65 6.33
N VAL A 163 -16.15 -20.88 6.99
CA VAL A 163 -14.87 -21.38 7.52
C VAL A 163 -15.04 -21.71 9.00
N ASN A 164 -14.91 -22.99 9.35
CA ASN A 164 -15.11 -23.47 10.72
C ASN A 164 -13.78 -23.87 11.40
N GLY A 165 -12.66 -23.31 10.92
CA GLY A 165 -11.31 -23.58 11.41
C GLY A 165 -10.31 -23.85 10.28
N ILE A 166 -9.21 -24.53 10.61
CA ILE A 166 -8.12 -24.85 9.69
C ILE A 166 -7.60 -26.27 9.85
N LYS A 167 -7.08 -26.83 8.75
CA LYS A 167 -6.19 -28.00 8.75
C LYS A 167 -4.76 -27.50 8.69
N VAL A 168 -3.89 -28.05 9.51
CA VAL A 168 -2.48 -27.66 9.57
C VAL A 168 -1.61 -28.90 9.46
N LEU A 169 -0.60 -28.84 8.59
CA LEU A 169 0.51 -29.78 8.61
C LEU A 169 1.61 -29.17 9.48
N ALA A 170 1.77 -29.69 10.70
CA ALA A 170 2.79 -29.24 11.63
C ALA A 170 4.21 -29.59 11.12
N GLY A 171 5.23 -28.93 11.66
CA GLY A 171 6.62 -29.09 11.20
C GLY A 171 7.23 -30.48 11.46
N ASP A 172 6.59 -31.31 12.28
CA ASP A 172 6.95 -32.72 12.51
C ASP A 172 6.18 -33.69 11.59
N GLY A 173 5.30 -33.17 10.72
CA GLY A 173 4.48 -33.93 9.79
C GLY A 173 3.12 -34.36 10.35
N GLU A 174 2.75 -33.98 11.58
CA GLU A 174 1.42 -34.23 12.12
C GLU A 174 0.36 -33.38 11.41
N LEU A 175 -0.77 -33.99 11.04
CA LEU A 175 -1.93 -33.30 10.48
C LEU A 175 -2.93 -33.00 11.59
N LEU A 176 -3.13 -31.73 11.88
CA LEU A 176 -4.06 -31.24 12.90
C LEU A 176 -5.30 -30.63 12.22
N GLU A 177 -6.49 -30.96 12.70
CA GLU A 177 -7.72 -30.25 12.37
C GLU A 177 -8.16 -29.45 13.59
N ILE A 178 -8.18 -28.12 13.48
CA ILE A 178 -8.44 -27.21 14.59
C ILE A 178 -9.67 -26.38 14.24
N LYS A 179 -10.71 -26.47 15.06
CA LYS A 179 -11.97 -25.75 14.83
C LYS A 179 -11.93 -24.31 15.32
N ALA A 180 -12.74 -23.45 14.70
CA ALA A 180 -12.92 -22.07 15.12
C ALA A 180 -14.33 -21.56 14.85
N ASP A 181 -14.82 -20.65 15.70
CA ASP A 181 -16.05 -19.90 15.45
C ASP A 181 -15.83 -18.78 14.41
N ALA A 182 -14.61 -18.21 14.36
CA ALA A 182 -14.19 -17.27 13.34
C ALA A 182 -12.71 -17.44 12.96
N VAL A 183 -12.39 -17.10 11.72
CA VAL A 183 -11.01 -17.07 11.21
C VAL A 183 -10.68 -15.71 10.63
N ILE A 184 -9.52 -15.16 10.99
CA ILE A 184 -8.93 -13.97 10.37
C ILE A 184 -7.74 -14.42 9.53
N ASP A 185 -7.84 -14.25 8.22
CA ASP A 185 -6.72 -14.40 7.29
C ASP A 185 -5.92 -13.08 7.25
N ALA A 186 -4.75 -13.14 7.86
CA ALA A 186 -3.72 -12.12 7.87
C ALA A 186 -2.46 -12.59 7.10
N THR A 187 -2.61 -13.60 6.23
CA THR A 187 -1.53 -14.02 5.34
C THR A 187 -1.26 -12.91 4.34
N GLN A 188 -0.02 -12.82 3.86
CA GLN A 188 0.38 -11.71 3.00
C GLN A 188 -0.40 -11.64 1.68
N ASP A 189 -0.93 -12.76 1.19
CA ASP A 189 -1.58 -12.86 -0.11
C ASP A 189 -3.04 -13.34 -0.02
N ALA A 190 -3.61 -13.32 1.18
CA ALA A 190 -4.93 -13.88 1.50
C ALA A 190 -5.10 -15.33 1.00
N ASP A 191 -4.08 -16.17 1.25
CA ASP A 191 -4.03 -17.54 0.73
C ASP A 191 -5.13 -18.42 1.30
N LEU A 192 -5.49 -18.23 2.57
CA LEU A 192 -6.58 -18.98 3.18
C LEU A 192 -7.92 -18.58 2.54
N ALA A 193 -8.17 -17.28 2.40
CA ALA A 193 -9.39 -16.76 1.78
C ALA A 193 -9.51 -17.18 0.31
N ALA A 194 -8.42 -17.10 -0.46
CA ALA A 194 -8.40 -17.57 -1.85
C ALA A 194 -8.80 -19.06 -1.95
N ALA A 195 -8.28 -19.90 -1.04
CA ALA A 195 -8.61 -21.32 -0.95
C ALA A 195 -10.07 -21.62 -0.55
N THR A 196 -10.82 -20.62 -0.08
CA THR A 196 -12.27 -20.76 0.20
C THR A 196 -13.16 -20.46 -1.02
N GLY A 197 -12.57 -19.97 -2.11
CA GLY A 197 -13.30 -19.52 -3.30
C GLY A 197 -13.75 -18.06 -3.25
N VAL A 198 -13.30 -17.27 -2.26
CA VAL A 198 -13.54 -15.82 -2.22
C VAL A 198 -13.08 -15.18 -3.53
N PRO A 199 -13.90 -14.33 -4.17
CA PRO A 199 -13.48 -13.65 -5.38
C PRO A 199 -12.40 -12.60 -5.09
N TYR A 200 -11.43 -12.44 -5.99
CA TYR A 200 -10.37 -11.43 -5.87
C TYR A 200 -9.88 -10.90 -7.22
N THR A 201 -9.21 -9.75 -7.19
CA THR A 201 -8.38 -9.23 -8.29
C THR A 201 -6.90 -9.34 -7.93
N VAL A 202 -5.99 -9.34 -8.91
CA VAL A 202 -4.54 -9.43 -8.67
C VAL A 202 -3.82 -8.21 -9.26
N GLY A 203 -2.93 -7.60 -8.49
CA GLY A 203 -2.17 -6.42 -8.91
C GLY A 203 -3.10 -5.33 -9.41
N HIS A 204 -2.78 -4.77 -10.58
CA HIS A 204 -3.54 -3.69 -11.21
C HIS A 204 -4.69 -4.18 -12.14
N ALA A 205 -5.14 -5.43 -11.98
CA ALA A 205 -6.19 -6.01 -12.82
C ALA A 205 -7.53 -5.26 -12.69
N ASP A 206 -7.85 -4.78 -11.50
CA ASP A 206 -9.10 -4.08 -11.16
C ASP A 206 -9.33 -2.78 -11.94
N PHE A 207 -8.26 -2.15 -12.46
CA PHE A 207 -8.36 -1.01 -13.37
C PHE A 207 -7.81 -1.30 -14.78
N GLY A 208 -7.85 -2.57 -15.20
CA GLY A 208 -7.62 -2.98 -16.59
C GLY A 208 -6.16 -3.19 -16.98
N ARG A 209 -5.27 -3.43 -16.02
CA ARG A 209 -3.84 -3.75 -16.24
C ARG A 209 -3.45 -5.10 -15.58
N PRO A 210 -4.05 -6.23 -16.01
CA PRO A 210 -3.91 -7.52 -15.32
C PRO A 210 -2.50 -8.14 -15.34
N GLU A 211 -1.62 -7.66 -16.20
CA GLU A 211 -0.22 -8.13 -16.29
C GLU A 211 0.72 -7.32 -15.40
N ASP A 212 0.26 -6.19 -14.86
CA ASP A 212 1.11 -5.25 -14.15
C ASP A 212 1.11 -5.55 -12.65
N ASN A 213 2.31 -5.78 -12.13
CA ASN A 213 2.59 -5.92 -10.71
C ASN A 213 3.61 -4.85 -10.31
N MET A 214 3.46 -4.27 -9.12
CA MET A 214 4.49 -3.41 -8.56
C MET A 214 5.80 -4.18 -8.36
N ALA A 215 6.93 -3.51 -8.53
CA ALA A 215 8.24 -4.11 -8.38
C ALA A 215 8.42 -4.74 -6.99
N ALA A 216 8.88 -5.99 -6.97
CA ALA A 216 9.38 -6.61 -5.76
C ALA A 216 10.70 -5.95 -5.34
N THR A 217 11.06 -6.05 -4.06
CA THR A 217 12.32 -5.51 -3.55
C THR A 217 13.08 -6.54 -2.73
N LEU A 218 14.35 -6.76 -3.05
CA LEU A 218 15.26 -7.44 -2.13
C LEU A 218 15.90 -6.38 -1.23
N VAL A 219 15.48 -6.33 0.04
CA VAL A 219 16.17 -5.52 1.04
C VAL A 219 17.49 -6.20 1.42
N PHE A 220 18.55 -5.41 1.55
CA PHE A 220 19.88 -5.93 1.90
C PHE A 220 20.53 -5.09 3.00
N ARG A 221 21.39 -5.74 3.79
CA ARG A 221 22.09 -5.14 4.93
C ARG A 221 23.50 -4.73 4.53
N LEU A 222 23.87 -3.51 4.88
CA LEU A 222 25.23 -2.99 4.75
C LEU A 222 25.82 -2.72 6.13
N GLU A 223 27.06 -3.13 6.34
CA GLU A 223 27.85 -2.82 7.54
C GLU A 223 29.04 -1.91 7.20
N GLY A 224 29.74 -1.41 8.23
CA GLY A 224 30.95 -0.62 8.07
C GLY A 224 30.74 0.90 8.05
N LEU A 225 29.51 1.37 8.30
CA LEU A 225 29.23 2.79 8.55
C LEU A 225 29.54 3.14 10.01
N ASN A 226 30.22 4.26 10.23
CA ASN A 226 30.35 4.86 11.54
C ASN A 226 29.52 6.17 11.65
N ASN A 227 29.57 6.83 12.81
CA ASN A 227 28.78 8.05 13.04
C ASN A 227 29.16 9.22 12.12
N LEU A 228 30.42 9.31 11.64
CA LEU A 228 30.83 10.35 10.68
C LEU A 228 30.29 10.05 9.28
N ASP A 229 30.19 8.78 8.90
CA ASP A 229 29.57 8.34 7.66
C ASP A 229 28.08 8.70 7.66
N TRP A 230 27.38 8.38 8.76
CA TRP A 230 25.97 8.77 8.95
C TRP A 230 25.78 10.29 8.92
N PHE A 231 26.66 11.04 9.58
CA PHE A 231 26.63 12.51 9.51
C PHE A 231 26.82 13.01 8.08
N SER A 232 27.66 12.35 7.28
CA SER A 232 27.88 12.70 5.87
C SER A 232 26.63 12.44 5.02
N ILE A 233 25.94 11.33 5.26
CA ILE A 233 24.63 11.00 4.65
C ILE A 233 23.61 12.09 4.99
N TYR A 234 23.44 12.36 6.28
CA TYR A 234 22.53 13.38 6.79
C TYR A 234 22.83 14.75 6.18
N TYR A 235 24.09 15.19 6.21
CA TYR A 235 24.49 16.48 5.67
C TYR A 235 24.24 16.58 4.16
N TYR A 236 24.51 15.50 3.42
CA TYR A 236 24.23 15.48 1.98
C TYR A 236 22.74 15.63 1.70
N LEU A 237 21.90 14.79 2.31
CA LEU A 237 20.46 14.78 2.04
C LEU A 237 19.77 16.08 2.48
N MET A 238 20.17 16.65 3.62
CA MET A 238 19.53 17.85 4.16
C MET A 238 19.98 19.15 3.49
N TYR A 239 21.17 19.19 2.87
CA TYR A 239 21.77 20.45 2.40
C TYR A 239 22.33 20.44 0.96
N ARG A 240 22.49 19.27 0.33
CA ARG A 240 23.08 19.15 -1.01
C ARG A 240 22.22 18.41 -2.01
N ASP A 241 21.39 17.47 -1.57
CA ASP A 241 20.39 16.87 -2.44
C ASP A 241 19.39 17.96 -2.86
N GLN A 242 19.07 18.00 -4.15
CA GLN A 242 18.17 19.00 -4.72
C GLN A 242 16.71 18.56 -4.65
N ASP A 243 16.46 17.27 -4.36
CA ASP A 243 15.12 16.74 -4.18
C ASP A 243 14.56 17.15 -2.82
N ARG A 244 13.50 17.97 -2.85
CA ARG A 244 12.80 18.45 -1.64
C ARG A 244 12.12 17.35 -0.85
N ASN A 245 11.92 16.18 -1.45
CA ASN A 245 11.32 15.02 -0.80
C ASN A 245 12.37 14.11 -0.17
N SER A 246 13.67 14.42 -0.27
CA SER A 246 14.72 13.72 0.47
C SER A 246 14.77 14.17 1.92
N GLY A 247 15.27 13.32 2.80
CA GLY A 247 15.44 13.66 4.20
C GLY A 247 16.25 12.63 4.97
N ALA A 248 16.67 13.02 6.16
CA ALA A 248 17.37 12.14 7.08
C ALA A 248 17.12 12.56 8.52
N ASN A 249 17.11 11.59 9.42
CA ASN A 249 17.11 11.77 10.86
C ASN A 249 18.22 10.87 11.49
N PHE A 250 18.13 10.57 12.78
CA PHE A 250 19.14 9.75 13.44
C PHE A 250 19.07 8.25 13.08
N TYR A 251 17.89 7.78 12.71
CA TYR A 251 17.56 6.37 12.45
C TYR A 251 17.27 6.08 10.97
N SER A 252 16.88 7.09 10.21
CA SER A 252 16.28 6.93 8.88
C SER A 252 16.91 7.91 7.89
N ALA A 253 17.07 7.51 6.63
CA ALA A 253 17.48 8.38 5.55
C ALA A 253 16.83 7.95 4.23
N TRP A 254 16.31 8.90 3.46
CA TRP A 254 15.68 8.64 2.16
C TRP A 254 16.08 9.71 1.14
N GLY A 255 16.38 9.29 -0.09
CA GLY A 255 16.79 10.21 -1.16
C GLY A 255 17.81 9.59 -2.11
N PHE A 256 18.81 10.37 -2.55
CA PHE A 256 19.83 9.93 -3.52
C PHE A 256 19.26 9.52 -4.89
N GLY A 257 18.10 10.05 -5.27
CA GLY A 257 17.42 9.67 -6.51
C GLY A 257 18.22 10.00 -7.77
N GLU A 258 19.03 11.06 -7.75
CA GLU A 258 19.91 11.43 -8.86
C GLU A 258 21.09 10.47 -8.99
N GLN A 259 21.71 10.08 -7.87
CA GLN A 259 22.79 9.10 -7.83
C GLN A 259 22.26 7.75 -8.29
N ALA A 260 21.13 7.30 -7.74
CA ALA A 260 20.52 6.02 -8.08
C ALA A 260 20.29 5.86 -9.59
N ARG A 261 19.86 6.93 -10.28
CA ARG A 261 19.67 6.97 -11.74
C ARG A 261 20.94 6.72 -12.56
N LYS A 262 22.13 6.88 -11.98
CA LYS A 262 23.41 6.58 -12.65
C LYS A 262 23.71 5.09 -12.68
N TYR A 263 23.01 4.29 -11.87
CA TYR A 263 23.21 2.85 -11.84
C TYR A 263 22.79 2.21 -13.16
N LYS A 264 23.67 1.36 -13.71
CA LYS A 264 23.39 0.57 -14.90
C LYS A 264 23.31 -0.91 -14.51
N PRO A 265 22.09 -1.48 -14.46
CA PRO A 265 21.88 -2.85 -14.02
C PRO A 265 22.43 -3.86 -15.03
N ILE A 266 22.72 -5.08 -14.59
CA ILE A 266 23.09 -6.20 -15.48
C ILE A 266 21.86 -6.66 -16.26
N SER A 267 20.73 -6.78 -15.57
CA SER A 267 19.45 -7.17 -16.17
C SER A 267 18.52 -5.98 -16.36
N SER A 268 17.76 -5.98 -17.45
CA SER A 268 16.70 -4.99 -17.70
C SER A 268 15.52 -5.11 -16.74
N ARG A 269 15.42 -6.22 -16.00
CA ARG A 269 14.41 -6.45 -14.95
C ARG A 269 14.79 -5.84 -13.60
N VAL A 270 15.97 -5.25 -13.46
CA VAL A 270 16.40 -4.62 -12.20
C VAL A 270 16.54 -3.12 -12.37
N ALA A 271 16.14 -2.36 -11.36
CA ALA A 271 16.42 -0.94 -11.24
C ALA A 271 16.85 -0.57 -9.82
N LEU A 272 17.50 0.58 -9.69
CA LEU A 272 17.79 1.21 -8.42
C LEU A 272 16.98 2.49 -8.32
N ARG A 273 16.06 2.55 -7.35
CA ARG A 273 15.36 3.79 -6.99
C ARG A 273 16.18 4.58 -5.96
N GLY A 274 15.70 5.77 -5.60
CA GLY A 274 16.25 6.50 -4.44
C GLY A 274 16.29 5.59 -3.21
N LEU A 275 17.37 5.68 -2.44
CA LEU A 275 17.59 4.79 -1.30
C LEU A 275 16.59 5.13 -0.20
N ASN A 276 16.00 4.10 0.41
CA ASN A 276 15.37 4.19 1.71
C ASN A 276 16.23 3.34 2.67
N ILE A 277 16.75 3.98 3.71
CA ILE A 277 17.82 3.49 4.58
C ILE A 277 17.30 3.54 6.01
N GLY A 278 17.21 2.37 6.66
CA GLY A 278 16.88 2.28 8.08
C GLY A 278 18.05 1.71 8.89
N ARG A 279 18.46 2.41 9.94
CA ARG A 279 19.59 2.05 10.79
C ARG A 279 19.19 0.96 11.79
N GLN A 280 20.07 -0.02 11.98
CA GLN A 280 19.95 -1.08 12.99
C GLN A 280 20.68 -0.67 14.28
N ASN A 281 20.39 -1.37 15.38
CA ASN A 281 21.06 -1.09 16.65
C ASN A 281 22.56 -1.43 16.57
N ASP A 282 22.94 -2.47 15.84
CA ASP A 282 24.35 -2.85 15.63
C ASP A 282 25.18 -1.86 14.76
N GLY A 283 24.57 -0.76 14.30
CA GLY A 283 25.19 0.23 13.43
C GLY A 283 25.19 -0.12 11.95
N SER A 284 24.74 -1.32 11.58
CA SER A 284 24.44 -1.65 10.18
C SER A 284 23.20 -0.90 9.69
N VAL A 285 22.96 -0.92 8.38
CA VAL A 285 21.80 -0.28 7.75
C VAL A 285 21.12 -1.26 6.80
N LEU A 286 19.79 -1.20 6.73
CA LEU A 286 19.00 -1.92 5.74
C LEU A 286 18.68 -0.98 4.59
N ILE A 287 18.85 -1.46 3.36
CA ILE A 287 18.65 -0.70 2.13
C ILE A 287 17.46 -1.27 1.37
N ASN A 288 16.36 -0.52 1.36
CA ASN A 288 15.17 -0.80 0.56
C ASN A 288 15.20 0.06 -0.71
N ALA A 289 15.82 -0.44 -1.78
CA ALA A 289 15.99 0.33 -3.02
C ALA A 289 16.13 -0.48 -4.33
N MET A 290 16.44 -1.77 -4.24
CA MET A 290 16.57 -2.62 -5.43
C MET A 290 15.20 -3.07 -5.91
N GLN A 291 14.74 -2.56 -7.06
CA GLN A 291 13.49 -2.96 -7.68
C GLN A 291 13.71 -4.12 -8.65
N ILE A 292 12.87 -5.15 -8.57
CA ILE A 292 12.86 -6.30 -9.48
C ILE A 292 11.48 -6.36 -10.15
N PHE A 293 11.47 -6.25 -11.47
CA PHE A 293 10.26 -6.20 -12.30
C PHE A 293 9.83 -7.59 -12.79
N ASP A 294 8.61 -7.67 -13.30
CA ASP A 294 7.99 -8.88 -13.85
C ASP A 294 7.97 -10.06 -12.85
N VAL A 295 7.62 -9.77 -11.59
CA VAL A 295 7.49 -10.78 -10.53
C VAL A 295 6.01 -11.02 -10.29
N ASN A 296 5.54 -12.24 -10.56
CA ASN A 296 4.21 -12.66 -10.16
C ASN A 296 4.26 -13.02 -8.66
N PRO A 297 3.56 -12.27 -7.78
CA PRO A 297 3.64 -12.48 -6.34
C PRO A 297 2.96 -13.78 -5.87
N LEU A 298 2.15 -14.42 -6.73
CA LEU A 298 1.44 -15.66 -6.40
C LEU A 298 2.17 -16.91 -6.94
N SER A 299 3.42 -16.75 -7.39
CA SER A 299 4.23 -17.82 -7.98
C SER A 299 5.54 -17.99 -7.21
N PRO A 300 5.66 -19.04 -6.37
CA PRO A 300 6.89 -19.33 -5.64
C PRO A 300 8.12 -19.48 -6.56
N MET A 301 7.92 -19.98 -7.79
CA MET A 301 9.00 -20.06 -8.78
C MET A 301 9.44 -18.67 -9.26
N ALA A 302 8.49 -17.76 -9.53
CA ALA A 302 8.80 -16.40 -9.98
C ALA A 302 9.55 -15.62 -8.90
N GLU A 303 9.17 -15.79 -7.63
CA GLU A 303 9.90 -15.20 -6.50
C GLU A 303 11.32 -15.75 -6.37
N LYS A 304 11.49 -17.07 -6.50
CA LYS A 304 12.80 -17.71 -6.44
C LYS A 304 13.73 -17.22 -7.56
N GLU A 305 13.18 -17.07 -8.78
CA GLU A 305 13.89 -16.52 -9.93
C GLU A 305 14.29 -15.05 -9.70
N ALA A 306 13.35 -14.22 -9.22
CA ALA A 306 13.58 -12.82 -8.90
C ALA A 306 14.65 -12.65 -7.82
N ARG A 307 14.63 -13.49 -6.77
CA ARG A 307 15.65 -13.51 -5.72
C ARG A 307 17.02 -13.90 -6.27
N THR A 308 17.08 -14.93 -7.11
CA THR A 308 18.34 -15.36 -7.75
C THR A 308 18.93 -14.24 -8.60
N LEU A 309 18.08 -13.56 -9.38
CA LEU A 309 18.47 -12.41 -10.18
C LEU A 309 19.05 -11.27 -9.32
N ALA A 310 18.36 -10.93 -8.23
CA ALA A 310 18.79 -9.90 -7.30
C ALA A 310 20.14 -10.21 -6.66
N LEU A 311 20.38 -11.48 -6.28
CA LEU A 311 21.66 -11.92 -5.70
C LEU A 311 22.83 -11.83 -6.70
N ILE A 312 22.58 -12.07 -7.99
CA ILE A 312 23.59 -11.89 -9.05
C ILE A 312 23.93 -10.40 -9.24
N GLU A 313 22.92 -9.53 -9.15
CA GLU A 313 23.08 -8.08 -9.31
C GLU A 313 23.81 -7.42 -8.12
N LEU A 314 23.57 -7.95 -6.91
CA LEU A 314 23.90 -7.28 -5.65
C LEU A 314 25.37 -6.88 -5.48
N PRO A 315 26.40 -7.70 -5.81
CA PRO A 315 27.79 -7.28 -5.66
C PRO A 315 28.14 -6.03 -6.49
N ARG A 316 27.58 -5.92 -7.70
CA ARG A 316 27.77 -4.76 -8.57
C ARG A 316 27.06 -3.53 -8.00
N LEU A 317 25.84 -3.72 -7.48
CA LEU A 317 25.08 -2.65 -6.84
C LEU A 317 25.79 -2.12 -5.59
N VAL A 318 26.27 -2.98 -4.69
CA VAL A 318 26.99 -2.57 -3.47
C VAL A 318 28.28 -1.83 -3.83
N SER A 319 29.01 -2.32 -4.84
CA SER A 319 30.21 -1.64 -5.36
C SER A 319 29.89 -0.25 -5.94
N PHE A 320 28.74 -0.09 -6.60
CA PHE A 320 28.26 1.20 -7.07
C PHE A 320 27.89 2.13 -5.92
N ILE A 321 27.13 1.64 -4.93
CA ILE A 321 26.71 2.42 -3.75
C ILE A 321 27.95 2.98 -3.04
N GLY A 322 28.96 2.15 -2.79
CA GLY A 322 30.19 2.60 -2.12
C GLY A 322 31.01 3.64 -2.91
N ARG A 323 30.85 3.73 -4.23
CA ARG A 323 31.53 4.75 -5.07
C ARG A 323 30.73 6.04 -5.21
N GLU A 324 29.41 5.93 -5.38
CA GLU A 324 28.57 7.03 -5.85
C GLU A 324 27.73 7.69 -4.76
N ILE A 325 27.50 7.00 -3.63
CA ILE A 325 26.64 7.50 -2.55
C ILE A 325 27.51 8.08 -1.42
N PRO A 326 27.40 9.38 -1.13
CA PRO A 326 28.11 10.02 -0.03
C PRO A 326 27.88 9.32 1.32
N GLY A 327 28.96 9.05 2.04
CA GLY A 327 28.95 8.34 3.33
C GLY A 327 28.93 6.80 3.22
N PHE A 328 28.94 6.22 2.01
CA PHE A 328 28.94 4.77 1.84
C PHE A 328 30.30 4.17 1.43
N SER A 329 31.41 4.92 1.47
CA SER A 329 32.70 4.45 0.92
C SER A 329 33.28 3.21 1.60
N SER A 330 32.91 2.97 2.87
CA SER A 330 33.46 1.88 3.68
C SER A 330 32.54 0.66 3.77
N VAL A 331 31.39 0.68 3.07
CA VAL A 331 30.35 -0.33 3.29
C VAL A 331 30.68 -1.68 2.70
N LYS A 332 30.18 -2.72 3.36
CA LYS A 332 30.23 -4.11 2.90
C LYS A 332 28.86 -4.74 3.01
N LEU A 333 28.58 -5.71 2.14
CA LEU A 333 27.37 -6.51 2.22
C LEU A 333 27.46 -7.43 3.46
N ALA A 334 26.49 -7.31 4.37
CA ALA A 334 26.40 -8.14 5.57
C ALA A 334 25.29 -9.19 5.48
N GLY A 335 24.29 -9.00 4.62
CA GLY A 335 23.20 -9.97 4.46
C GLY A 335 22.09 -9.48 3.54
N VAL A 336 21.10 -10.35 3.32
CA VAL A 336 19.89 -10.05 2.55
C VAL A 336 18.67 -10.54 3.30
N ALA A 337 17.53 -9.88 3.10
CA ALA A 337 16.27 -10.27 3.70
C ALA A 337 15.92 -11.73 3.36
N PRO A 338 15.39 -12.52 4.30
CA PRO A 338 14.91 -13.88 4.01
C PRO A 338 13.90 -13.96 2.86
N GLU A 339 12.96 -13.02 2.79
CA GLU A 339 11.86 -12.95 1.82
C GLU A 339 12.00 -11.69 0.94
N LEU A 340 11.38 -11.72 -0.24
CA LEU A 340 11.24 -10.50 -1.06
C LEU A 340 10.18 -9.61 -0.42
N TYR A 341 10.42 -8.30 -0.39
CA TYR A 341 9.38 -7.35 -0.08
C TYR A 341 8.49 -7.16 -1.32
N ILE A 342 7.30 -7.76 -1.25
CA ILE A 342 6.21 -7.58 -2.21
C ILE A 342 5.18 -6.65 -1.58
N ARG A 343 4.75 -5.62 -2.33
CA ARG A 343 3.83 -4.59 -1.84
C ARG A 343 2.37 -4.92 -2.10
N GLU A 344 2.11 -5.74 -3.10
CA GLU A 344 0.79 -5.96 -3.65
C GLU A 344 0.68 -7.37 -4.25
N SER A 345 -0.49 -7.98 -4.14
CA SER A 345 -0.81 -9.29 -4.72
C SER A 345 -2.31 -9.42 -4.97
N ARG A 346 -3.05 -10.23 -4.19
CA ARG A 346 -4.51 -10.33 -4.24
C ARG A 346 -5.13 -9.15 -3.50
N HIS A 347 -6.25 -8.69 -4.04
CA HIS A 347 -7.20 -7.81 -3.37
C HIS A 347 -8.56 -8.50 -3.39
N ILE A 348 -9.04 -8.93 -2.23
CA ILE A 348 -10.30 -9.66 -2.15
C ILE A 348 -11.51 -8.77 -2.49
N LEU A 349 -12.58 -9.38 -2.97
CA LEU A 349 -13.89 -8.73 -3.05
C LEU A 349 -14.58 -8.92 -1.70
N GLY A 350 -14.62 -7.83 -0.92
CA GLY A 350 -15.37 -7.76 0.33
C GLY A 350 -16.77 -7.16 0.13
N GLU A 351 -17.55 -7.11 1.20
CA GLU A 351 -18.86 -6.44 1.25
C GLU A 351 -18.77 -4.95 0.88
N TYR A 352 -17.58 -4.35 0.98
CA TYR A 352 -17.25 -3.04 0.42
C TYR A 352 -15.81 -3.01 -0.12
N ARG A 353 -15.60 -2.52 -1.34
CA ARG A 353 -14.25 -2.21 -1.84
C ARG A 353 -13.91 -0.75 -1.58
N LEU A 354 -12.85 -0.50 -0.82
CA LEU A 354 -12.33 0.85 -0.63
C LEU A 354 -11.75 1.37 -1.93
N THR A 355 -12.30 2.47 -2.43
CA THR A 355 -11.93 3.04 -3.72
C THR A 355 -10.90 4.16 -3.58
N ILE A 356 -10.22 4.49 -4.68
CA ILE A 356 -9.30 5.64 -4.72
C ILE A 356 -10.02 6.97 -4.44
N ASP A 357 -11.32 7.05 -4.76
CA ASP A 357 -12.12 8.22 -4.46
C ASP A 357 -12.40 8.33 -2.96
N ASP A 358 -12.69 7.22 -2.29
CA ASP A 358 -12.89 7.22 -0.84
C ASP A 358 -11.65 7.76 -0.11
N VAL A 359 -10.47 7.33 -0.57
CA VAL A 359 -9.17 7.78 -0.03
C VAL A 359 -8.99 9.28 -0.24
N LEU A 360 -9.09 9.77 -1.48
CA LEU A 360 -8.77 11.16 -1.81
C LEU A 360 -9.90 12.15 -1.50
N GLU A 361 -11.14 11.70 -1.36
CA GLU A 361 -12.26 12.54 -0.91
C GLU A 361 -12.38 12.59 0.62
N HIS A 362 -11.41 12.01 1.35
CA HIS A 362 -11.36 11.98 2.81
C HIS A 362 -12.59 11.30 3.41
N ARG A 363 -13.04 10.21 2.79
CA ARG A 363 -14.34 9.64 3.10
C ARG A 363 -14.35 9.01 4.49
N ASP A 364 -15.47 9.22 5.14
CA ASP A 364 -15.79 8.61 6.42
C ASP A 364 -16.90 7.54 6.29
N PHE A 365 -16.91 6.57 7.20
CA PHE A 365 -17.86 5.45 7.24
C PHE A 365 -18.44 5.26 8.64
N TYR A 366 -19.74 4.96 8.72
CA TYR A 366 -20.38 4.64 10.01
C TYR A 366 -19.83 3.34 10.61
N ASP A 367 -19.28 2.46 9.78
CA ASP A 367 -18.69 1.18 10.17
C ASP A 367 -17.15 1.20 10.18
N ARG A 368 -16.51 2.36 10.42
CA ARG A 368 -15.03 2.50 10.41
C ARG A 368 -14.33 1.51 11.35
N VAL A 369 -13.16 1.03 10.95
CA VAL A 369 -12.31 0.12 11.75
C VAL A 369 -10.83 0.50 11.71
N ALA A 370 -10.43 1.37 10.79
CA ALA A 370 -9.11 1.97 10.74
C ALA A 370 -9.18 3.34 10.06
N LEU A 371 -8.15 4.15 10.25
CA LEU A 371 -8.01 5.45 9.61
C LEU A 371 -6.71 5.48 8.81
N GLY A 372 -6.67 6.15 7.66
CA GLY A 372 -5.45 6.30 6.87
C GLY A 372 -5.23 7.73 6.42
N SER A 373 -3.98 8.11 6.19
CA SER A 373 -3.58 9.44 5.71
C SER A 373 -2.29 9.39 4.86
N TYR A 374 -1.81 8.21 4.50
CA TYR A 374 -0.57 8.09 3.74
C TYR A 374 -0.80 8.56 2.29
N PRO A 375 0.17 9.23 1.64
CA PRO A 375 0.07 9.54 0.23
C PRO A 375 -0.16 8.28 -0.61
N VAL A 376 -0.98 8.37 -1.66
CA VAL A 376 -1.26 7.23 -2.54
C VAL A 376 -0.04 6.94 -3.41
N ASP A 377 0.89 6.15 -2.89
CA ASP A 377 2.17 5.81 -3.53
C ASP A 377 2.04 4.51 -4.34
N ILE A 378 1.99 4.67 -5.66
CA ILE A 378 1.98 3.56 -6.62
C ILE A 378 3.41 3.34 -7.11
N GLN A 379 3.96 2.17 -6.84
CA GLN A 379 5.35 1.86 -7.20
C GLN A 379 5.52 1.48 -8.67
N ALA A 380 6.76 1.53 -9.12
CA ALA A 380 7.14 1.17 -10.48
C ALA A 380 6.68 -0.25 -10.86
N THR A 381 6.06 -0.41 -12.02
CA THR A 381 5.72 -1.72 -12.59
C THR A 381 6.71 -2.17 -13.67
N GLY A 382 7.60 -1.27 -14.10
CA GLY A 382 8.64 -1.60 -15.07
C GLY A 382 9.61 -0.44 -15.32
N PRO A 383 10.64 -0.61 -16.16
CA PRO A 383 11.66 0.42 -16.37
C PRO A 383 11.13 1.75 -16.96
N LYS A 384 9.97 1.71 -17.63
CA LYS A 384 9.31 2.87 -18.24
C LYS A 384 8.20 3.48 -17.37
N ASP A 385 7.71 2.73 -16.39
CA ASP A 385 6.68 3.15 -15.45
C ASP A 385 7.29 3.19 -14.05
N LYS A 386 7.73 4.39 -13.64
CA LYS A 386 8.51 4.57 -12.42
C LYS A 386 7.66 4.65 -11.15
N GLY A 387 6.34 4.57 -11.28
CA GLY A 387 5.44 4.89 -10.18
C GLY A 387 5.38 6.39 -9.90
N ALA A 388 4.42 6.80 -9.09
CA ALA A 388 4.20 8.16 -8.65
C ALA A 388 3.21 8.22 -7.49
N VAL A 389 3.16 9.38 -6.83
CA VAL A 389 2.08 9.70 -5.88
C VAL A 389 0.87 10.21 -6.66
N MET A 390 -0.26 9.51 -6.54
CA MET A 390 -1.50 9.85 -7.23
C MET A 390 -2.21 11.03 -6.59
N GLY A 391 -2.14 11.12 -5.26
CA GLY A 391 -2.64 12.20 -4.43
C GLY A 391 -2.28 11.96 -2.97
N ASP A 392 -2.52 12.97 -2.15
CA ASP A 392 -2.14 13.03 -0.74
C ASP A 392 -3.40 13.34 0.10
N PRO A 393 -4.02 12.33 0.74
CA PRO A 393 -5.21 12.52 1.54
C PRO A 393 -4.87 13.11 2.91
N ILE A 394 -5.77 13.91 3.48
CA ILE A 394 -5.63 14.38 4.86
C ILE A 394 -5.91 13.24 5.84
N GLN A 395 -7.05 12.57 5.67
CA GLN A 395 -7.47 11.41 6.46
C GLN A 395 -8.70 10.77 5.80
N TYR A 396 -8.78 9.44 5.80
CA TYR A 396 -9.95 8.66 5.35
C TYR A 396 -10.15 7.46 6.28
N ALA A 397 -11.31 6.81 6.21
CA ALA A 397 -11.63 5.62 7.00
C ALA A 397 -11.64 4.35 6.15
N VAL A 398 -11.28 3.23 6.76
CA VAL A 398 -11.52 1.88 6.25
C VAL A 398 -12.78 1.33 6.94
N PRO A 399 -13.83 0.91 6.22
CA PRO A 399 -15.02 0.31 6.81
C PRO A 399 -14.82 -1.18 7.13
N LEU A 400 -15.53 -1.69 8.14
CA LEU A 400 -15.52 -3.12 8.52
C LEU A 400 -15.91 -4.01 7.34
N ARG A 401 -16.83 -3.55 6.49
CA ARG A 401 -17.22 -4.25 5.25
C ARG A 401 -16.06 -4.50 4.28
N SER A 402 -14.95 -3.78 4.38
CA SER A 402 -13.74 -4.08 3.60
C SER A 402 -12.90 -5.23 4.15
N LEU A 403 -13.20 -5.71 5.36
CA LEU A 403 -12.57 -6.88 5.97
C LEU A 403 -13.41 -8.14 5.83
N ILE A 404 -14.68 -8.03 5.42
CA ILE A 404 -15.63 -9.15 5.30
C ILE A 404 -15.66 -9.62 3.83
N PRO A 405 -15.12 -10.81 3.50
CA PRO A 405 -15.13 -11.34 2.13
C PRO A 405 -16.53 -11.71 1.66
N GLN A 406 -16.83 -11.52 0.37
CA GLN A 406 -18.10 -11.96 -0.23
C GLN A 406 -18.18 -13.48 -0.36
N GLY A 407 -19.39 -14.05 -0.18
CA GLY A 407 -19.68 -15.46 -0.45
C GLY A 407 -19.20 -16.46 0.61
N VAL A 408 -18.48 -15.99 1.64
CA VAL A 408 -17.97 -16.83 2.73
C VAL A 408 -18.30 -16.21 4.10
N GLU A 409 -18.78 -17.04 5.01
CA GLU A 409 -19.08 -16.70 6.42
C GLU A 409 -17.93 -17.11 7.34
N ASN A 410 -17.88 -16.51 8.54
CA ASN A 410 -16.88 -16.76 9.59
C ASN A 410 -15.43 -16.50 9.18
N LEU A 411 -15.21 -15.73 8.11
CA LEU A 411 -13.90 -15.35 7.61
C LEU A 411 -13.78 -13.82 7.56
N LEU A 412 -12.64 -13.30 7.99
CA LEU A 412 -12.22 -11.92 7.75
C LEU A 412 -10.85 -11.91 7.07
N VAL A 413 -10.56 -10.87 6.30
CA VAL A 413 -9.24 -10.65 5.69
C VAL A 413 -8.72 -9.28 6.10
N VAL A 414 -7.51 -9.24 6.65
CA VAL A 414 -6.82 -8.00 7.06
C VAL A 414 -5.51 -7.83 6.29
N GLY A 415 -4.88 -6.67 6.45
CA GLY A 415 -3.59 -6.40 5.82
C GLY A 415 -3.69 -5.99 4.36
N ARG A 416 -2.58 -6.16 3.62
CA ARG A 416 -2.45 -5.67 2.24
C ARG A 416 -3.42 -6.31 1.23
N SER A 417 -4.03 -7.45 1.58
CA SER A 417 -4.94 -8.19 0.71
C SER A 417 -6.43 -8.02 1.04
N ALA A 418 -6.76 -7.18 2.04
CA ALA A 418 -8.14 -6.77 2.32
C ALA A 418 -8.79 -6.10 1.10
N ALA A 419 -10.11 -5.81 1.18
CA ALA A 419 -10.89 -5.35 0.04
C ALA A 419 -10.64 -3.88 -0.32
N PHE A 420 -9.45 -3.56 -0.82
CA PHE A 420 -9.05 -2.24 -1.30
C PHE A 420 -8.82 -2.33 -2.80
N ASP A 421 -9.36 -1.41 -3.61
CA ASP A 421 -8.89 -1.26 -5.00
C ASP A 421 -7.37 -1.05 -4.99
N SER A 422 -6.67 -1.58 -5.99
CA SER A 422 -5.19 -1.56 -6.04
C SER A 422 -4.61 -0.15 -5.91
N LEU A 423 -5.28 0.83 -6.50
CA LEU A 423 -4.91 2.24 -6.35
C LEU A 423 -5.13 2.74 -4.90
N ALA A 424 -6.23 2.37 -4.25
CA ALA A 424 -6.49 2.72 -2.86
C ALA A 424 -5.51 2.03 -1.89
N ALA A 425 -5.13 0.79 -2.21
CA ALA A 425 -4.13 0.01 -1.47
C ALA A 425 -2.77 0.72 -1.44
N GLY A 426 -2.46 1.58 -2.43
CA GLY A 426 -1.29 2.47 -2.40
C GLY A 426 -1.14 3.30 -1.12
N SER A 427 -2.24 3.56 -0.41
CA SER A 427 -2.26 4.17 0.92
C SER A 427 -2.72 3.19 2.02
N ALA A 428 -3.79 2.44 1.77
CA ALA A 428 -4.47 1.65 2.81
C ALA A 428 -3.69 0.42 3.30
N ARG A 429 -2.70 -0.06 2.53
CA ARG A 429 -1.87 -1.22 2.91
C ARG A 429 -0.79 -0.93 3.97
N THR A 430 -0.64 0.31 4.41
CA THR A 430 0.45 0.69 5.32
C THR A 430 0.27 0.02 6.68
N ILE A 431 1.39 -0.35 7.33
CA ILE A 431 1.38 -1.09 8.60
C ILE A 431 0.49 -0.44 9.68
N PRO A 432 0.48 0.90 9.87
CA PRO A 432 -0.41 1.51 10.87
C PRO A 432 -1.90 1.24 10.60
N VAL A 433 -2.32 1.29 9.34
CA VAL A 433 -3.71 1.00 8.92
C VAL A 433 -3.99 -0.49 9.06
N GLY A 434 -3.05 -1.35 8.68
CA GLY A 434 -3.16 -2.81 8.82
C GLY A 434 -3.32 -3.25 10.27
N MET A 435 -2.47 -2.75 11.18
CA MET A 435 -2.55 -3.06 12.62
C MET A 435 -3.86 -2.56 13.24
N ALA A 436 -4.35 -1.38 12.83
CA ALA A 436 -5.65 -0.87 13.23
C ALA A 436 -6.80 -1.78 12.78
N ALA A 437 -6.80 -2.17 11.51
CA ALA A 437 -7.79 -3.09 10.97
C ALA A 437 -7.73 -4.46 11.66
N GLY A 438 -6.53 -4.96 11.96
CA GLY A 438 -6.30 -6.17 12.73
C GLY A 438 -6.90 -6.09 14.14
N GLN A 439 -6.55 -5.05 14.91
CA GLN A 439 -7.13 -4.82 16.24
C GLN A 439 -8.66 -4.76 16.18
N SER A 440 -9.21 -4.00 15.25
CA SER A 440 -10.65 -3.89 15.09
C SER A 440 -11.32 -5.22 14.70
N ALA A 441 -10.68 -6.05 13.87
CA ALA A 441 -11.19 -7.36 13.49
C ALA A 441 -11.28 -8.31 14.70
N GLY A 442 -10.25 -8.37 15.53
CA GLY A 442 -10.25 -9.18 16.77
C GLY A 442 -11.37 -8.77 17.74
N ALA A 443 -11.53 -7.46 17.98
CA ALA A 443 -12.61 -6.95 18.83
C ALA A 443 -14.01 -7.15 18.22
N ALA A 444 -14.14 -7.06 16.88
CA ALA A 444 -15.40 -7.25 16.19
C ALA A 444 -15.88 -8.71 16.25
N VAL A 445 -14.97 -9.69 16.16
CA VAL A 445 -15.30 -11.11 16.37
C VAL A 445 -15.87 -11.33 17.78
N ALA A 446 -15.22 -10.77 18.80
CA ALA A 446 -15.71 -10.89 20.18
C ALA A 446 -17.12 -10.30 20.35
N LEU A 447 -17.33 -9.08 19.85
CA LEU A 447 -18.65 -8.44 19.93
C LEU A 447 -19.71 -9.21 19.14
N ALA A 448 -19.37 -9.75 17.97
CA ALA A 448 -20.28 -10.56 17.16
C ALA A 448 -20.73 -11.82 17.91
N GLN A 449 -19.81 -12.52 18.60
CA GLN A 449 -20.13 -13.69 19.42
C GLN A 449 -21.01 -13.34 20.63
N GLU A 450 -20.69 -12.26 21.35
CA GLU A 450 -21.46 -11.77 22.50
C GLU A 450 -22.92 -11.45 22.11
N GLU A 451 -23.10 -10.79 20.98
CA GLU A 451 -24.41 -10.37 20.47
C GLU A 451 -25.10 -11.45 19.62
N ARG A 452 -24.41 -12.58 19.37
CA ARG A 452 -24.86 -13.70 18.53
C ARG A 452 -25.28 -13.24 17.13
N LYS A 453 -24.42 -12.45 16.50
CA LYS A 453 -24.58 -11.86 15.18
C LYS A 453 -23.50 -12.34 14.23
N SER A 454 -23.83 -12.45 12.94
CA SER A 454 -22.79 -12.61 11.93
C SER A 454 -22.00 -11.30 11.77
N MET A 455 -20.80 -11.40 11.19
CA MET A 455 -20.00 -10.20 10.87
C MET A 455 -20.75 -9.22 9.96
N ARG A 456 -21.57 -9.73 9.03
CA ARG A 456 -22.42 -8.92 8.14
C ARG A 456 -23.51 -8.20 8.91
N GLU A 457 -24.19 -8.88 9.83
CA GLU A 457 -25.20 -8.27 10.69
C GLU A 457 -24.60 -7.18 11.59
N LEU A 458 -23.39 -7.41 12.12
CA LEU A 458 -22.65 -6.43 12.91
C LEU A 458 -22.35 -5.18 12.07
N ALA A 459 -21.76 -5.35 10.88
CA ALA A 459 -21.35 -4.26 10.02
C ALA A 459 -22.52 -3.41 9.47
N LEU A 460 -23.72 -3.99 9.36
CA LEU A 460 -24.93 -3.28 8.91
C LEU A 460 -25.70 -2.58 10.04
N SER A 461 -25.34 -2.84 11.30
CA SER A 461 -26.03 -2.28 12.47
C SER A 461 -25.30 -1.07 13.03
N TYR A 462 -25.91 0.11 12.95
CA TYR A 462 -25.36 1.34 13.53
C TYR A 462 -25.13 1.20 15.05
N ASP A 463 -26.07 0.60 15.78
CA ASP A 463 -25.97 0.41 17.23
C ASP A 463 -24.81 -0.51 17.61
N LEU A 464 -24.57 -1.59 16.84
CA LEU A 464 -23.47 -2.50 17.10
C LEU A 464 -22.12 -1.89 16.70
N MET A 465 -22.08 -1.10 15.62
CA MET A 465 -20.87 -0.36 15.25
C MET A 465 -20.52 0.70 16.29
N GLU A 466 -21.50 1.40 16.87
CA GLU A 466 -21.26 2.34 17.96
C GLU A 466 -20.70 1.63 19.21
N LYS A 467 -21.25 0.46 19.57
CA LYS A 467 -20.69 -0.39 20.64
C LYS A 467 -19.24 -0.80 20.34
N LEU A 468 -18.94 -1.21 19.10
CA LEU A 468 -17.59 -1.58 18.68
C LEU A 468 -16.62 -0.40 18.77
N HIS A 469 -17.03 0.79 18.32
CA HIS A 469 -16.22 2.01 18.42
C HIS A 469 -15.96 2.40 19.86
N GLN A 470 -16.97 2.34 20.73
CA GLN A 470 -16.79 2.61 22.15
C GLN A 470 -15.74 1.67 22.76
N ARG A 471 -15.88 0.35 22.51
CA ARG A 471 -14.94 -0.67 22.99
C ARG A 471 -13.52 -0.41 22.49
N LEU A 472 -13.34 -0.14 21.19
CA LEU A 472 -12.03 0.14 20.61
C LEU A 472 -11.41 1.44 21.14
N ASN A 473 -12.23 2.46 21.38
CA ASN A 473 -11.79 3.73 21.97
C ASN A 473 -11.37 3.56 23.44
N GLU A 474 -12.09 2.75 24.21
CA GLU A 474 -11.70 2.36 25.58
C GLU A 474 -10.39 1.55 25.59
N GLN A 475 -10.13 0.80 24.51
CA GLN A 475 -8.85 0.10 24.23
C GLN A 475 -7.80 0.99 23.55
N GLY A 476 -8.04 2.30 23.45
CA GLY A 476 -7.05 3.30 23.04
C GLY A 476 -6.91 3.55 21.53
N MET A 477 -7.79 3.06 20.66
CA MET A 477 -7.67 3.24 19.19
C MET A 477 -8.00 4.64 18.63
N GLU A 478 -8.88 5.41 19.31
CA GLU A 478 -9.36 6.74 18.88
C GLU A 478 -10.05 6.79 17.49
N LEU A 479 -11.01 5.91 17.24
CA LEU A 479 -11.87 5.85 16.03
C LEU A 479 -13.05 6.83 16.10
N ASN A 480 -12.78 8.13 16.16
CA ASN A 480 -13.82 9.16 16.21
C ASN A 480 -14.43 9.46 14.83
N ALA A 481 -15.71 9.83 14.82
CA ALA A 481 -16.38 10.42 13.65
C ALA A 481 -15.66 11.68 13.18
N PHE A 482 -15.50 11.86 11.86
CA PHE A 482 -14.85 13.05 11.32
C PHE A 482 -15.54 13.55 10.05
N ASN A 483 -15.36 14.84 9.78
CA ASN A 483 -15.81 15.46 8.54
C ASN A 483 -14.74 16.44 8.10
N ILE A 484 -14.02 16.07 7.04
CA ILE A 484 -12.95 16.87 6.47
C ILE A 484 -13.49 17.55 5.22
N ARG A 485 -13.20 18.84 5.09
CA ARG A 485 -13.55 19.60 3.88
C ARG A 485 -12.93 18.91 2.67
N GLN A 486 -13.73 18.71 1.63
CA GLN A 486 -13.23 18.17 0.37
C GLN A 486 -12.07 19.00 -0.18
N MET A 487 -11.18 18.31 -0.90
CA MET A 487 -10.06 18.93 -1.60
C MET A 487 -10.53 20.06 -2.51
N ALA A 488 -9.71 21.10 -2.68
CA ALA A 488 -10.03 22.21 -3.58
C ALA A 488 -10.34 21.74 -5.01
N VAL A 489 -9.64 20.70 -5.49
CA VAL A 489 -9.87 20.12 -6.83
C VAL A 489 -11.25 19.50 -6.99
N ALA A 490 -11.91 19.05 -5.91
CA ALA A 490 -13.26 18.50 -5.98
C ALA A 490 -14.33 19.55 -6.33
N GLN A 491 -14.01 20.84 -6.18
CA GLN A 491 -14.86 21.96 -6.59
C GLN A 491 -14.66 22.37 -8.05
N HIS A 492 -13.68 21.77 -8.75
CA HIS A 492 -13.42 22.06 -10.15
C HIS A 492 -14.55 21.49 -11.03
N TRP A 493 -15.00 22.24 -12.02
CA TRP A 493 -16.14 21.83 -12.85
C TRP A 493 -15.88 20.53 -13.65
N SER A 494 -14.62 20.24 -13.96
CA SER A 494 -14.20 19.01 -14.67
C SER A 494 -13.81 17.87 -13.71
N TYR A 495 -14.22 17.94 -12.44
CA TYR A 495 -13.90 16.90 -11.46
C TYR A 495 -14.42 15.50 -11.84
N PRO A 496 -15.59 15.32 -12.48
CA PRO A 496 -16.03 14.00 -12.97
C PRO A 496 -14.99 13.33 -13.87
N GLY A 497 -14.52 14.03 -14.91
CA GLY A 497 -13.48 13.52 -15.79
C GLY A 497 -12.16 13.22 -15.07
N LEU A 498 -11.80 14.03 -14.06
CA LEU A 498 -10.65 13.70 -13.21
C LEU A 498 -10.87 12.38 -12.46
N LYS A 499 -12.03 12.16 -11.83
CA LYS A 499 -12.33 10.91 -11.13
C LYS A 499 -12.26 9.71 -12.07
N PHE A 500 -12.87 9.81 -13.25
CA PHE A 500 -12.80 8.78 -14.28
C PHE A 500 -11.35 8.42 -14.63
N MET A 501 -10.54 9.42 -14.97
CA MET A 501 -9.14 9.21 -15.34
C MET A 501 -8.28 8.70 -14.18
N ARG A 502 -8.58 9.14 -12.94
CA ARG A 502 -7.91 8.71 -11.72
C ARG A 502 -8.16 7.24 -11.40
N ARG A 503 -9.42 6.77 -11.52
CA ARG A 503 -9.79 5.36 -11.33
C ARG A 503 -9.06 4.41 -12.30
N LEU A 504 -8.65 4.92 -13.45
CA LEU A 504 -7.85 4.18 -14.44
C LEU A 504 -6.33 4.31 -14.24
N GLY A 505 -5.87 5.02 -13.21
CA GLY A 505 -4.45 5.30 -12.98
C GLY A 505 -3.82 6.24 -14.02
N LEU A 506 -4.61 7.13 -14.61
CA LEU A 506 -4.20 8.02 -15.71
C LEU A 506 -4.11 9.51 -15.33
N ALA A 507 -4.36 9.84 -14.06
CA ALA A 507 -4.25 11.20 -13.51
C ALA A 507 -3.46 11.19 -12.20
N TRP A 508 -2.48 12.09 -12.08
CA TRP A 508 -1.53 12.13 -10.96
C TRP A 508 -1.39 13.57 -10.45
N GLY A 509 -1.70 13.79 -9.18
CA GLY A 509 -1.63 15.11 -8.54
C GLY A 509 -0.38 15.34 -7.68
N GLY A 510 0.38 14.28 -7.39
CA GLY A 510 1.52 14.33 -6.48
C GLY A 510 1.13 14.76 -5.06
N TYR A 511 2.13 15.07 -4.24
CA TYR A 511 1.95 15.51 -2.85
C TYR A 511 1.13 16.81 -2.68
N ASN A 512 1.01 17.62 -3.74
CA ASN A 512 0.24 18.87 -3.68
C ASN A 512 -1.19 18.72 -4.22
N ASN A 513 -1.56 17.53 -4.69
CA ASN A 513 -2.86 17.28 -5.33
C ASN A 513 -3.17 18.21 -6.52
N ASP A 514 -2.12 18.62 -7.26
CA ASP A 514 -2.24 19.49 -8.43
C ASP A 514 -2.23 18.65 -9.71
N TYR A 515 -3.43 18.39 -10.23
CA TYR A 515 -3.63 17.64 -11.47
C TYR A 515 -3.48 18.50 -12.73
N GLY A 516 -3.25 19.80 -12.59
CA GLY A 516 -3.05 20.74 -13.70
C GLY A 516 -4.26 20.87 -14.63
N LEU A 517 -5.49 20.80 -14.10
CA LEU A 517 -6.73 20.73 -14.88
C LEU A 517 -6.91 21.91 -15.85
N ASP A 518 -6.49 23.12 -15.48
CA ASP A 518 -6.59 24.31 -16.33
C ASP A 518 -5.42 24.50 -17.31
N ARG A 519 -4.40 23.64 -17.26
CA ARG A 519 -3.25 23.73 -18.17
C ARG A 519 -3.62 23.19 -19.54
N GLU A 520 -3.05 23.76 -20.59
CA GLU A 520 -3.13 23.19 -21.94
C GLU A 520 -2.67 21.73 -21.93
N MET A 521 -3.46 20.86 -22.54
CA MET A 521 -3.15 19.43 -22.63
C MET A 521 -2.25 19.17 -23.83
N GLU A 522 -1.06 18.64 -23.59
CA GLU A 522 -0.19 18.17 -24.66
C GLU A 522 -0.88 17.09 -25.50
N GLU A 523 -0.76 17.19 -26.83
CA GLU A 523 -1.39 16.26 -27.77
C GLU A 523 -1.00 14.80 -27.50
N GLN A 524 0.29 14.54 -27.27
CA GLN A 524 0.79 13.21 -26.94
C GLN A 524 0.24 12.68 -25.61
N LYS A 525 -0.03 13.56 -24.64
CA LYS A 525 -0.69 13.18 -23.38
C LYS A 525 -2.13 12.73 -23.66
N PHE A 526 -2.88 13.47 -24.49
CA PHE A 526 -4.25 13.08 -24.85
C PHE A 526 -4.30 11.75 -25.60
N VAL A 527 -3.42 11.57 -26.60
CA VAL A 527 -3.29 10.29 -27.33
C VAL A 527 -3.02 9.12 -26.38
N ASN A 528 -2.09 9.29 -25.44
CA ASN A 528 -1.76 8.25 -24.46
C ASN A 528 -2.93 7.96 -23.51
N SER A 529 -3.57 9.01 -23.00
CA SER A 529 -4.73 8.90 -22.11
C SER A 529 -5.92 8.21 -22.79
N LEU A 530 -6.30 8.63 -24.00
CA LEU A 530 -7.39 8.01 -24.76
C LEU A 530 -7.09 6.54 -25.07
N SER A 531 -5.89 6.25 -25.56
CA SER A 531 -5.49 4.87 -25.91
C SER A 531 -5.51 3.94 -24.71
N ARG A 532 -5.04 4.42 -23.55
CA ARG A 532 -5.08 3.65 -22.30
C ARG A 532 -6.50 3.50 -21.78
N ALA A 533 -7.30 4.56 -21.77
CA ALA A 533 -8.70 4.50 -21.34
C ALA A 533 -9.49 3.48 -22.16
N VAL A 534 -9.45 3.55 -23.50
CA VAL A 534 -10.09 2.57 -24.40
C VAL A 534 -9.63 1.14 -24.10
N LYS A 535 -8.33 0.93 -23.87
CA LYS A 535 -7.79 -0.40 -23.58
C LYS A 535 -8.26 -0.94 -22.23
N GLN A 536 -8.21 -0.11 -21.18
CA GLN A 536 -8.49 -0.52 -19.80
C GLN A 536 -9.98 -0.77 -19.57
N THR A 537 -10.86 0.06 -20.14
CA THR A 537 -12.32 -0.09 -20.03
C THR A 537 -12.92 -1.08 -21.03
N SER A 538 -12.09 -1.65 -21.91
CA SER A 538 -12.57 -2.51 -23.00
C SER A 538 -13.66 -1.86 -23.84
N ALA A 539 -13.55 -0.54 -24.05
CA ALA A 539 -14.56 0.27 -24.73
C ALA A 539 -15.01 -0.33 -26.07
N GLY A 540 -16.29 -0.18 -26.40
CA GLY A 540 -17.00 -0.73 -27.56
C GLY A 540 -16.59 -0.13 -28.91
N VAL A 541 -15.30 0.03 -29.16
CA VAL A 541 -14.74 0.61 -30.38
C VAL A 541 -14.38 -0.47 -31.41
N THR A 542 -14.52 -0.13 -32.69
CA THR A 542 -14.29 -1.07 -33.81
C THR A 542 -12.85 -1.07 -34.30
N ALA A 543 -12.10 0.02 -34.07
CA ALA A 543 -10.72 0.18 -34.53
C ALA A 543 -9.73 0.43 -33.38
N ARG A 544 -8.44 0.21 -33.66
CA ARG A 544 -7.30 0.50 -32.76
C ARG A 544 -6.21 1.24 -33.53
N PRO A 545 -6.45 2.50 -33.93
CA PRO A 545 -5.53 3.24 -34.78
C PRO A 545 -4.22 3.55 -34.07
N ARG A 546 -3.15 3.78 -34.85
CA ARG A 546 -1.98 4.52 -34.37
C ARG A 546 -2.24 6.00 -34.57
N LEU A 547 -2.23 6.77 -33.50
CA LEU A 547 -2.32 8.22 -33.49
C LEU A 547 -0.91 8.80 -33.26
N TRP A 548 -0.64 9.97 -33.84
CA TRP A 548 0.65 10.66 -33.77
C TRP A 548 0.40 12.12 -33.44
N GLU A 549 1.31 12.75 -32.69
CA GLU A 549 1.27 14.19 -32.49
C GLU A 549 1.66 14.94 -33.78
N GLU A 550 0.99 16.06 -34.04
CA GLU A 550 1.25 16.98 -35.13
C GLU A 550 2.12 18.18 -34.69
N GLY A 551 2.34 18.34 -33.37
CA GLY A 551 3.21 19.37 -32.80
C GLY A 551 2.55 20.75 -32.66
N ASN A 552 1.22 20.79 -32.66
CA ASN A 552 0.41 21.99 -32.44
C ASN A 552 -0.37 21.88 -31.11
N SER A 553 -0.98 22.98 -30.68
CA SER A 553 -1.96 22.97 -29.58
C SER A 553 -3.10 22.01 -29.90
N LEU A 554 -3.46 21.15 -28.95
CA LEU A 554 -4.55 20.19 -29.11
C LEU A 554 -5.89 20.94 -29.16
N THR A 555 -6.64 20.78 -30.25
CA THR A 555 -7.94 21.43 -30.45
C THR A 555 -9.12 20.46 -30.37
N LEU A 556 -10.33 20.99 -30.22
CA LEU A 556 -11.58 20.23 -30.29
C LEU A 556 -11.74 19.41 -31.58
N GLN A 557 -11.27 19.92 -32.72
CA GLN A 557 -11.36 19.16 -33.97
C GLN A 557 -10.32 18.03 -34.05
N ASP A 558 -9.20 18.17 -33.34
CA ASP A 558 -8.21 17.10 -33.21
C ASP A 558 -8.76 15.94 -32.38
N THR A 559 -9.39 16.24 -31.24
CA THR A 559 -10.01 15.21 -30.39
C THR A 559 -11.14 14.50 -31.15
N ALA A 560 -12.00 15.24 -31.85
CA ALA A 560 -13.05 14.68 -32.70
C ALA A 560 -12.49 13.73 -33.77
N TYR A 561 -11.42 14.14 -34.44
CA TYR A 561 -10.72 13.31 -35.41
C TYR A 561 -10.20 12.01 -34.77
N MET A 562 -9.53 12.11 -33.62
CA MET A 562 -9.00 10.94 -32.90
C MET A 562 -10.12 9.96 -32.49
N PHE A 563 -11.25 10.45 -31.98
CA PHE A 563 -12.42 9.63 -31.66
C PHE A 563 -12.97 8.91 -32.90
N CYS A 564 -13.19 9.62 -34.01
CA CYS A 564 -13.66 9.01 -35.26
C CYS A 564 -12.70 7.93 -35.79
N ARG A 565 -11.38 8.08 -35.58
CA ARG A 565 -10.41 7.04 -35.93
C ARG A 565 -10.59 5.76 -35.10
N TYR A 566 -10.97 5.86 -33.83
CA TYR A 566 -11.33 4.71 -32.98
C TYR A 566 -12.65 4.05 -33.42
N LEU A 567 -13.58 4.82 -33.98
CA LEU A 567 -14.81 4.31 -34.60
C LEU A 567 -14.59 3.66 -35.97
N GLY A 568 -13.35 3.64 -36.46
CA GLY A 568 -13.00 3.09 -37.79
C GLY A 568 -13.36 4.01 -38.96
N LEU A 569 -13.68 5.29 -38.68
CA LEU A 569 -14.07 6.27 -39.68
C LEU A 569 -12.84 7.02 -40.20
N ASN A 570 -12.78 7.20 -41.52
CA ASN A 570 -11.72 7.96 -42.19
C ASN A 570 -12.27 9.32 -42.65
N MET A 571 -12.18 10.31 -41.76
CA MET A 571 -12.71 11.67 -41.95
C MET A 571 -11.60 12.70 -41.68
N ASN A 572 -11.66 13.87 -42.32
CA ASN A 572 -10.84 14.99 -41.90
C ASN A 572 -11.38 15.61 -40.60
N LYS A 573 -10.60 16.48 -39.94
CA LYS A 573 -10.92 17.07 -38.63
C LYS A 573 -12.28 17.79 -38.60
N ARG A 574 -12.59 18.57 -39.63
CA ARG A 574 -13.89 19.27 -39.76
C ARG A 574 -15.05 18.28 -39.91
N GLN A 575 -14.89 17.28 -40.76
CA GLN A 575 -15.91 16.23 -40.97
C GLN A 575 -16.16 15.43 -39.69
N ALA A 576 -15.10 15.09 -38.96
CA ALA A 576 -15.20 14.34 -37.71
C ALA A 576 -16.00 15.13 -36.65
N PHE A 577 -15.71 16.43 -36.49
CA PHE A 577 -16.45 17.28 -35.56
C PHE A 577 -17.95 17.37 -35.91
N GLN A 578 -18.27 17.57 -37.20
CA GLN A 578 -19.65 17.63 -37.69
C GLN A 578 -20.39 16.30 -37.47
N TYR A 579 -19.74 15.19 -37.82
CA TYR A 579 -20.30 13.84 -37.65
C TYR A 579 -20.67 13.56 -36.19
N LEU A 580 -19.76 13.81 -35.25
CA LEU A 580 -20.04 13.60 -33.81
C LEU A 580 -21.21 14.49 -33.33
N GLY A 581 -21.32 15.72 -33.86
CA GLY A 581 -22.46 16.59 -33.57
C GLY A 581 -23.78 16.05 -34.11
N GLU A 582 -23.80 15.50 -35.32
CA GLU A 582 -24.98 14.83 -35.91
C GLU A 582 -25.37 13.57 -35.13
N GLN A 583 -24.41 12.88 -34.51
CA GLN A 583 -24.66 11.74 -33.62
C GLN A 583 -25.12 12.15 -32.21
N GLY A 584 -25.16 13.46 -31.91
CA GLY A 584 -25.54 13.96 -30.59
C GLY A 584 -24.50 13.73 -29.50
N PHE A 585 -23.22 13.54 -29.85
CA PHE A 585 -22.14 13.28 -28.91
C PHE A 585 -21.82 14.47 -27.99
N TRP A 586 -21.90 15.70 -28.51
CA TRP A 586 -21.35 16.85 -27.82
C TRP A 586 -22.22 17.34 -26.65
N ASP A 587 -21.65 17.35 -25.44
CA ASP A 587 -22.22 18.10 -24.32
C ASP A 587 -22.16 19.61 -24.57
N ARG A 588 -23.28 20.30 -24.34
CA ARG A 588 -23.42 21.73 -24.67
C ARG A 588 -22.60 22.62 -23.74
N ASP A 589 -22.52 22.27 -22.47
CA ASP A 589 -21.84 23.09 -21.46
C ASP A 589 -20.32 22.93 -21.61
N LEU A 590 -19.83 21.71 -21.88
CA LEU A 590 -18.44 21.43 -22.20
C LEU A 590 -18.01 22.15 -23.48
N LEU A 591 -18.80 22.08 -24.56
CA LEU A 591 -18.51 22.82 -25.79
C LEU A 591 -18.41 24.33 -25.54
N ALA A 592 -19.33 24.91 -24.77
CA ALA A 592 -19.29 26.34 -24.46
C ALA A 592 -18.00 26.73 -23.73
N LYS A 593 -17.50 25.88 -22.82
CA LYS A 593 -16.22 26.09 -22.13
C LYS A 593 -15.02 25.98 -23.08
N ILE A 594 -15.03 24.99 -23.99
CA ILE A 594 -13.96 24.79 -24.97
C ILE A 594 -13.90 25.97 -25.95
N HIS A 595 -15.04 26.41 -26.48
CA HIS A 595 -15.11 27.58 -27.35
C HIS A 595 -14.68 28.87 -26.64
N ALA A 596 -14.97 29.01 -25.35
CA ALA A 596 -14.47 30.12 -24.54
C ALA A 596 -12.95 30.08 -24.31
N ASN A 597 -12.30 28.96 -24.61
CA ASN A 597 -10.85 28.76 -24.55
C ASN A 597 -10.23 28.63 -25.96
N ASP A 598 -10.79 29.33 -26.95
CA ASP A 598 -10.32 29.37 -28.35
C ASP A 598 -10.14 27.98 -28.98
N ASP A 599 -11.01 27.03 -28.62
CA ASP A 599 -10.98 25.62 -29.02
C ASP A 599 -9.75 24.82 -28.56
N VAL A 600 -8.85 25.40 -27.77
CA VAL A 600 -7.69 24.73 -27.19
C VAL A 600 -8.13 23.90 -25.98
N ILE A 601 -7.67 22.65 -25.93
CA ILE A 601 -8.09 21.68 -24.91
C ILE A 601 -7.18 21.76 -23.69
N THR A 602 -7.76 22.07 -22.53
CA THR A 602 -7.08 21.93 -21.23
C THR A 602 -7.11 20.47 -20.76
N VAL A 603 -6.30 20.12 -19.76
CA VAL A 603 -6.29 18.77 -19.17
C VAL A 603 -7.68 18.37 -18.66
N GLY A 604 -8.37 19.28 -17.98
CA GLY A 604 -9.73 19.05 -17.48
C GLY A 604 -10.74 18.81 -18.61
N MET A 605 -10.70 19.62 -19.67
CA MET A 605 -11.53 19.42 -20.87
C MET A 605 -11.23 18.08 -21.54
N GLY A 606 -9.95 17.74 -21.71
CA GLY A 606 -9.53 16.48 -22.31
C GLY A 606 -9.97 15.26 -21.52
N TYR A 607 -9.95 15.34 -20.19
CA TYR A 607 -10.46 14.27 -19.31
C TYR A 607 -11.98 14.09 -19.44
N MET A 608 -12.76 15.17 -19.46
CA MET A 608 -14.21 15.09 -19.70
C MET A 608 -14.52 14.50 -21.07
N LEU A 609 -13.83 14.95 -22.12
CA LEU A 609 -14.02 14.44 -23.48
C LEU A 609 -13.71 12.94 -23.60
N ILE A 610 -12.70 12.44 -22.88
CA ILE A 610 -12.36 11.02 -22.87
C ILE A 610 -13.43 10.23 -22.12
N GLU A 611 -13.89 10.70 -20.96
CA GLU A 611 -15.00 10.09 -20.21
C GLU A 611 -16.25 10.00 -21.10
N ASP A 612 -16.70 11.12 -21.66
CA ASP A 612 -17.87 11.19 -22.56
C ASP A 612 -17.74 10.20 -23.73
N PHE A 613 -16.55 10.10 -24.35
CA PHE A 613 -16.32 9.18 -25.46
C PHE A 613 -16.43 7.71 -25.04
N ILE A 614 -15.84 7.34 -23.89
CA ILE A 614 -15.87 5.97 -23.39
C ILE A 614 -17.30 5.57 -22.98
N GLU A 615 -18.04 6.46 -22.33
CA GLU A 615 -19.44 6.23 -22.00
C GLU A 615 -20.31 6.09 -23.26
N TRP A 616 -20.10 6.95 -24.26
CA TRP A 616 -20.86 6.96 -25.50
C TRP A 616 -20.72 5.68 -26.32
N VAL A 617 -19.52 5.09 -26.38
CA VAL A 617 -19.30 3.81 -27.09
C VAL A 617 -19.66 2.58 -26.25
N GLY A 618 -19.98 2.76 -24.97
CA GLY A 618 -20.22 1.70 -24.00
C GLY A 618 -18.93 0.99 -23.56
N TYR A 619 -18.88 0.58 -22.29
CA TYR A 619 -17.72 -0.10 -21.72
C TYR A 619 -18.13 -1.11 -20.63
N GLU A 620 -17.20 -1.99 -20.27
CA GLU A 620 -17.33 -2.89 -19.12
C GLU A 620 -16.42 -2.38 -18.00
N GLU A 621 -16.94 -2.30 -16.77
CA GLU A 621 -16.13 -1.93 -15.61
C GLU A 621 -14.94 -2.90 -15.45
N PRO A 622 -13.68 -2.42 -15.49
CA PRO A 622 -12.52 -3.31 -15.52
C PRO A 622 -12.48 -4.25 -14.30
N ALA A 623 -12.92 -3.76 -13.14
CA ALA A 623 -12.93 -4.51 -11.89
C ALA A 623 -13.74 -5.81 -11.96
N LEU A 624 -14.81 -5.85 -12.76
CA LEU A 624 -15.67 -7.03 -12.89
C LEU A 624 -15.09 -8.05 -13.88
N LYS A 625 -14.34 -7.60 -14.88
CA LYS A 625 -13.80 -8.44 -15.95
C LYS A 625 -12.70 -9.37 -15.49
N TYR A 626 -11.91 -8.95 -14.50
CA TYR A 626 -10.71 -9.66 -14.05
C TYR A 626 -10.85 -10.29 -12.67
N VAL A 627 -12.09 -10.41 -12.16
CA VAL A 627 -12.37 -11.16 -10.93
C VAL A 627 -12.03 -12.64 -11.16
N ARG A 628 -11.26 -13.20 -10.24
CA ARG A 628 -10.92 -14.62 -10.18
C ARG A 628 -11.55 -15.25 -8.94
N THR A 629 -11.85 -16.53 -9.05
CA THR A 629 -12.12 -17.46 -7.93
C THR A 629 -11.16 -18.64 -8.11
N GLU A 630 -10.88 -19.42 -7.06
CA GLU A 630 -10.13 -20.67 -7.27
C GLU A 630 -10.80 -21.53 -8.36
N GLY A 631 -10.03 -21.96 -9.36
CA GLY A 631 -10.49 -22.75 -10.51
C GLY A 631 -10.59 -22.03 -11.86
N ASN A 632 -10.40 -20.70 -11.93
CA ASN A 632 -10.36 -19.91 -13.17
C ASN A 632 -8.99 -19.30 -13.49
#